data_AF-A0A804J1V9-F1
#
_entry.id   AF-A0A804J1V9-F1
#
_cell.length_a   1.000
_cell.length_b   1.000
_cell.length_c   1.000
_cell.angle_alpha   90.00
_cell.angle_beta   90.00
_cell.angle_gamma   90.00
#
_symmetry.space_group_name_H-M   'P 1'
#
loop_
_entity.id
_entity.type
_entity.pdbx_description
1 polymer ?
#
loop_
_entity_poly.entity_id
_entity_poly.type
_entity_poly.pdbx_seq_one_letter_code
_entity_poly.pdbx_strand_id
1 'polypeptide(L)'
;MSTAREKLDEVGKKIKREVDVSDHMARPGPVGTLNKTTPCAACKLLRRRCAQECPFSPYFSPHEPQKFASAHKVFGASNVSKMLMEVSESQRADAANSLVYEADIRLRDPVYGCMGVISALQQQVQALEAELAAVKAEILKYKYRQTNAAILPTSHATALLASSVEISVAAPPRLTTTAPATSSSSMYTAASSSTDYSSITNENVAYFG
;
A
#
# COMPACT_ATOMS: atom_id res chain seq x y z
N MET A 1 12.32 -24.20 46.73
CA MET A 1 12.23 -23.13 47.74
C MET A 1 13.61 -22.51 47.83
N SER A 2 13.88 -21.41 47.11
CA SER A 2 13.69 -20.03 47.60
C SER A 2 14.75 -19.73 48.67
N THR A 3 15.67 -18.78 48.59
CA THR A 3 15.69 -17.41 48.03
C THR A 3 17.16 -16.98 47.97
N ALA A 4 17.66 -16.50 46.83
CA ALA A 4 17.77 -15.09 46.49
C ALA A 4 18.75 -14.27 47.37
N ARG A 5 19.75 -13.71 46.68
CA ARG A 5 20.25 -12.33 46.81
C ARG A 5 20.81 -11.92 48.17
N GLU A 6 22.13 -11.73 48.21
CA GLU A 6 22.68 -10.44 48.63
C GLU A 6 24.14 -10.27 48.18
N LYS A 7 24.39 -9.13 47.51
CA LYS A 7 25.65 -8.34 47.49
C LYS A 7 26.69 -8.66 46.41
N LEU A 8 26.33 -8.23 45.19
CA LEU A 8 27.17 -7.34 44.37
C LEU A 8 27.60 -6.12 45.21
N ASP A 9 28.86 -5.69 45.09
CA ASP A 9 29.31 -4.29 45.02
C ASP A 9 30.75 -4.14 45.54
N GLU A 10 31.76 -4.35 44.69
CA GLU A 10 33.00 -3.57 44.74
C GLU A 10 33.80 -3.65 43.41
N VAL A 11 33.13 -3.38 42.29
CA VAL A 11 33.79 -3.07 41.01
C VAL A 11 34.17 -1.59 41.02
N GLY A 12 35.45 -1.31 41.27
CA GLY A 12 35.93 0.06 41.29
C GLY A 12 37.44 0.21 41.42
N LYS A 13 38.22 -0.09 40.37
CA LYS A 13 39.35 0.73 39.87
C LYS A 13 40.22 0.03 38.83
N LYS A 14 40.75 0.86 37.94
CA LYS A 14 41.84 0.66 36.98
C LYS A 14 41.49 0.07 35.61
N ILE A 15 40.77 0.91 34.88
CA ILE A 15 41.06 1.28 33.49
C ILE A 15 42.57 1.64 33.35
N LYS A 16 43.32 0.86 32.57
CA LYS A 16 44.53 1.26 31.83
C LYS A 16 44.75 0.22 30.72
N ARG A 17 44.25 0.51 29.51
CA ARG A 17 45.05 0.82 28.29
C ARG A 17 46.12 -0.23 28.00
N GLU A 18 45.95 -0.94 26.89
CA GLU A 18 46.90 -1.06 25.77
C GLU A 18 46.16 -1.88 24.68
N VAL A 19 45.68 -1.22 23.62
CA VAL A 19 45.38 -1.83 22.31
C VAL A 19 46.03 -0.88 21.31
N ASP A 20 47.06 -1.36 20.63
CA ASP A 20 47.62 -0.68 19.47
C ASP A 20 47.95 -1.67 18.35
N VAL A 21 47.98 -1.10 17.14
CA VAL A 21 48.41 -1.61 15.84
C VAL A 21 47.33 -2.27 14.97
N SER A 22 46.72 -1.45 14.10
CA SER A 22 47.03 -1.54 12.66
C SER A 22 46.59 -0.28 11.91
N ASP A 23 47.57 0.51 11.50
CA ASP A 23 47.48 1.63 10.55
C ASP A 23 47.28 1.13 9.11
N HIS A 24 46.35 1.75 8.36
CA HIS A 24 46.41 1.85 6.89
C HIS A 24 45.71 3.13 6.38
N MET A 25 46.54 4.15 6.19
CA MET A 25 46.50 5.30 5.27
C MET A 25 45.16 5.74 4.65
N ALA A 26 44.61 6.86 5.14
CA ALA A 26 43.78 7.78 4.35
C ALA A 26 44.18 9.24 4.61
N ARG A 27 44.46 9.95 3.50
CA ARG A 27 44.88 11.35 3.38
C ARG A 27 43.91 12.32 4.09
N PRO A 28 44.38 13.27 4.94
CA PRO A 28 43.52 14.32 5.48
C PRO A 28 43.37 15.47 4.49
N GLY A 29 42.17 15.66 3.95
CA GLY A 29 41.74 16.95 3.39
C GLY A 29 41.37 17.94 4.51
N PRO A 30 41.33 19.26 4.24
CA PRO A 30 41.23 20.25 5.29
C PRO A 30 39.89 20.20 6.03
N VAL A 31 40.01 20.51 7.32
CA VAL A 31 39.01 20.46 8.37
C VAL A 31 37.77 21.28 8.01
N GLY A 32 36.68 20.58 7.71
CA GLY A 32 35.32 21.10 7.79
C GLY A 32 34.63 20.45 8.99
N THR A 33 34.22 21.27 9.95
CA THR A 33 33.49 20.93 11.17
C THR A 33 32.53 19.76 10.96
N LEU A 34 32.89 18.60 11.52
CA LEU A 34 32.18 17.34 11.33
C LEU A 34 30.99 17.32 12.29
N ASN A 35 29.93 18.00 11.91
CA ASN A 35 28.61 17.76 12.49
C ASN A 35 28.35 16.26 12.27
N LYS A 36 28.13 15.52 13.36
CA LYS A 36 27.75 14.10 13.30
C LYS A 36 26.30 13.99 12.79
N THR A 37 26.04 14.46 11.57
CA THR A 37 24.80 14.19 10.87
C THR A 37 24.86 12.74 10.43
N THR A 38 23.98 11.92 10.99
CA THR A 38 23.75 10.55 10.53
C THR A 38 23.56 10.58 9.02
N PRO A 39 24.39 9.90 8.22
CA PRO A 39 24.27 9.96 6.76
C PRO A 39 22.92 9.38 6.35
N CYS A 40 22.27 10.01 5.37
CA CYS A 40 21.03 9.47 4.79
C CYS A 40 21.27 8.08 4.17
N ALA A 41 20.20 7.33 3.91
CA ALA A 41 20.32 5.97 3.37
C ALA A 41 21.13 5.92 2.07
N ALA A 42 20.97 6.93 1.20
CA ALA A 42 21.72 7.03 -0.04
C ALA A 42 23.23 7.18 0.18
N CYS A 43 23.63 8.17 0.99
CA CYS A 43 25.04 8.43 1.26
C CYS A 43 25.70 7.26 2.01
N LYS A 44 24.95 6.60 2.91
CA LYS A 44 25.39 5.37 3.59
C LYS A 44 25.65 4.24 2.60
N LEU A 45 24.72 3.97 1.67
CA LEU A 45 24.87 2.92 0.65
C LEU A 45 26.02 3.21 -0.32
N LEU A 46 26.13 4.47 -0.76
CA LEU A 46 27.16 4.94 -1.69
C LEU A 46 28.54 5.17 -1.04
N ARG A 47 28.68 4.92 0.27
CA ARG A 47 29.93 5.09 1.03
C ARG A 47 30.57 6.47 0.87
N ARG A 48 29.76 7.54 0.84
CA ARG A 48 30.22 8.93 0.72
C ARG A 48 29.70 9.82 1.85
N ARG A 49 30.34 10.97 2.05
CA ARG A 49 29.89 11.96 3.04
C ARG A 49 28.51 12.53 2.65
N CYS A 50 27.60 12.63 3.62
CA CYS A 50 26.32 13.32 3.44
C CYS A 50 26.54 14.82 3.66
N ALA A 51 26.40 15.62 2.60
CA ALA A 51 26.45 17.08 2.68
C ALA A 51 25.19 17.66 3.36
N GLN A 52 25.23 18.93 3.77
CA GLN A 52 24.06 19.63 4.30
C GLN A 52 22.95 19.70 3.24
N GLU A 53 23.30 20.11 2.02
CA GLU A 53 22.41 20.15 0.85
C GLU A 53 22.42 18.84 0.06
N CYS A 54 22.24 17.71 0.73
CA CYS A 54 22.19 16.41 0.06
C CYS A 54 20.83 16.21 -0.62
N PRO A 55 20.75 15.99 -1.95
CA PRO A 55 19.48 15.89 -2.68
C PRO A 55 18.66 14.65 -2.27
N PHE A 56 19.28 13.66 -1.63
CA PHE A 56 18.63 12.44 -1.16
C PHE A 56 18.18 12.51 0.29
N SER A 57 18.76 13.41 1.10
CA SER A 57 18.57 13.38 2.56
C SER A 57 17.12 13.59 3.01
N PRO A 58 16.34 14.50 2.40
CA PRO A 58 14.94 14.70 2.79
C PRO A 58 14.03 13.49 2.53
N TYR A 59 14.38 12.64 1.54
CA TYR A 59 13.48 11.59 1.03
C TYR A 59 13.93 10.17 1.41
N PHE A 60 15.21 9.97 1.70
CA PHE A 60 15.78 8.65 1.98
C PHE A 60 16.35 8.58 3.41
N SER A 61 15.46 8.34 4.38
CA SER A 61 15.79 8.21 5.79
C SER A 61 16.79 7.08 6.07
N PRO A 62 17.78 7.26 6.98
CA PRO A 62 18.70 6.19 7.38
C PRO A 62 18.00 4.99 8.03
N HIS A 63 16.77 5.16 8.53
CA HIS A 63 15.97 4.09 9.12
C HIS A 63 15.32 3.17 8.08
N GLU A 64 15.25 3.60 6.82
CA GLU A 64 14.62 2.85 5.72
C GLU A 64 15.62 2.62 4.57
N PRO A 65 16.75 1.92 4.82
CA PRO A 65 17.82 1.77 3.83
C PRO A 65 17.37 1.02 2.57
N GLN A 66 16.34 0.17 2.69
CA GLN A 66 15.81 -0.61 1.57
C GLN A 66 15.19 0.27 0.49
N LYS A 67 14.53 1.39 0.86
CA LYS A 67 13.93 2.31 -0.11
C LYS A 67 14.96 2.79 -1.15
N PHE A 68 16.10 3.29 -0.67
CA PHE A 68 17.15 3.72 -1.57
C PHE A 68 17.85 2.55 -2.27
N ALA A 69 18.02 1.41 -1.59
CA ALA A 69 18.65 0.24 -2.19
C ALA A 69 17.87 -0.26 -3.43
N SER A 70 16.54 -0.35 -3.34
CA SER A 70 15.68 -0.74 -4.47
C SER A 70 15.76 0.28 -5.60
N ALA A 71 15.53 1.56 -5.29
CA ALA A 71 15.59 2.64 -6.29
C ALA A 71 16.96 2.72 -6.97
N HIS A 72 18.05 2.56 -6.21
CA HIS A 72 19.41 2.51 -6.72
C HIS A 72 19.64 1.32 -7.65
N LYS A 73 19.11 0.15 -7.32
CA LYS A 73 19.29 -1.07 -8.12
C LYS A 73 18.56 -0.98 -9.47
N VAL A 74 17.39 -0.37 -9.53
CA VAL A 74 16.57 -0.30 -10.75
C VAL A 74 16.91 0.93 -11.60
N PHE A 75 17.00 2.11 -10.99
CA PHE A 75 17.20 3.36 -11.71
C PHE A 75 18.64 3.86 -11.67
N GLY A 76 19.40 3.54 -10.62
CA GLY A 76 20.73 4.10 -10.37
C GLY A 76 20.68 5.46 -9.68
N ALA A 77 21.70 5.77 -8.88
CA ALA A 77 21.71 6.97 -8.03
C ALA A 77 21.60 8.27 -8.85
N SER A 78 22.32 8.35 -9.98
CA SER A 78 22.33 9.55 -10.82
C SER A 78 20.96 9.83 -11.43
N ASN A 79 20.26 8.80 -11.91
CA ASN A 79 18.93 8.97 -12.48
C ASN A 79 17.90 9.32 -11.42
N VAL A 80 17.95 8.68 -10.23
CA VAL A 80 17.10 9.07 -9.10
C VAL A 80 17.31 10.54 -8.76
N SER A 81 18.57 11.00 -8.66
CA SER A 81 18.86 12.42 -8.43
C SER A 81 18.27 13.30 -9.51
N LYS A 82 18.45 12.94 -10.78
CA LYS A 82 17.97 13.72 -11.93
C LYS A 82 16.45 13.84 -11.92
N MET A 83 15.72 12.73 -11.79
CA MET A 83 14.25 12.71 -11.75
C MET A 83 13.68 13.52 -10.58
N LEU A 84 14.33 13.47 -9.41
CA LEU A 84 13.92 14.32 -8.28
C LEU A 84 14.17 15.81 -8.55
N MET A 85 15.21 16.18 -9.30
CA MET A 85 15.47 17.59 -9.62
C MET A 85 14.61 18.11 -10.77
N GLU A 86 14.05 17.23 -11.61
CA GLU A 86 13.13 17.58 -12.70
C GLU A 86 11.72 17.95 -12.20
N VAL A 87 11.32 17.48 -11.02
CA VAL A 87 10.03 17.82 -10.41
C VAL A 87 10.16 19.00 -9.42
N SER A 88 9.05 19.71 -9.21
CA SER A 88 8.96 20.77 -8.22
C SER A 88 9.20 20.24 -6.80
N GLU A 89 9.73 21.08 -5.90
CA GLU A 89 10.16 20.64 -4.57
C GLU A 89 9.02 20.01 -3.75
N SER A 90 7.80 20.54 -3.90
CA SER A 90 6.60 20.02 -3.23
C SER A 90 6.24 18.59 -3.65
N GLN A 91 6.64 18.17 -4.86
CA GLN A 91 6.33 16.86 -5.43
C GLN A 91 7.47 15.85 -5.26
N ARG A 92 8.66 16.28 -4.82
CA ARG A 92 9.84 15.40 -4.72
C ARG A 92 9.64 14.24 -3.76
N ALA A 93 8.90 14.44 -2.67
CA ALA A 93 8.58 13.37 -1.73
C ALA A 93 7.72 12.28 -2.38
N ASP A 94 6.68 12.68 -3.12
CA ASP A 94 5.81 11.75 -3.84
C ASP A 94 6.56 11.06 -4.98
N ALA A 95 7.37 11.80 -5.75
CA ALA A 95 8.23 11.23 -6.78
C ALA A 95 9.20 10.18 -6.20
N ALA A 96 9.84 10.46 -5.06
CA ALA A 96 10.71 9.49 -4.40
C ALA A 96 9.94 8.22 -3.99
N ASN A 97 8.74 8.36 -3.44
CA ASN A 97 7.89 7.23 -3.07
C ASN A 97 7.46 6.40 -4.30
N SER A 98 7.09 7.04 -5.40
CA SER A 98 6.75 6.37 -6.66
C SER A 98 7.93 5.60 -7.24
N LEU A 99 9.13 6.20 -7.27
CA LEU A 99 10.35 5.52 -7.70
C LEU A 99 10.67 4.30 -6.84
N VAL A 100 10.49 4.40 -5.52
CA VAL A 100 10.69 3.25 -4.62
C VAL A 100 9.67 2.14 -4.92
N TYR A 101 8.39 2.49 -5.05
CA TYR A 101 7.33 1.53 -5.36
C TYR A 101 7.60 0.81 -6.68
N GLU A 102 7.90 1.55 -7.75
CA GLU A 102 8.20 0.97 -9.07
C GLU A 102 9.43 0.07 -9.01
N ALA A 103 10.48 0.50 -8.30
CA ALA A 103 11.66 -0.32 -8.13
C ALA A 103 11.36 -1.62 -7.38
N ASP A 104 10.62 -1.57 -6.28
CA ASP A 104 10.26 -2.76 -5.49
C ASP A 104 9.41 -3.74 -6.28
N ILE A 105 8.51 -3.25 -7.13
CA ILE A 105 7.71 -4.10 -8.01
C ILE A 105 8.60 -4.70 -9.11
N ARG A 106 9.45 -3.91 -9.77
CA ARG A 106 10.38 -4.39 -10.81
C ARG A 106 11.39 -5.42 -10.28
N LEU A 107 11.77 -5.33 -9.02
CA LEU A 107 12.63 -6.33 -8.38
C LEU A 107 11.92 -7.65 -8.08
N ARG A 108 10.61 -7.61 -7.82
CA ARG A 108 9.77 -8.80 -7.62
C ARG A 108 9.34 -9.44 -8.93
N ASP A 109 9.06 -8.62 -9.94
CA ASP A 109 8.72 -9.03 -11.30
C ASP A 109 9.66 -8.31 -12.30
N PRO A 110 10.79 -8.95 -12.63
CA PRO A 110 11.77 -8.39 -13.58
C PRO A 110 11.23 -8.27 -15.01
N VAL A 111 10.17 -9.00 -15.36
CA VAL A 111 9.61 -9.03 -16.72
C VAL A 111 8.63 -7.89 -16.88
N TYR A 112 7.55 -7.87 -16.09
CA TYR A 112 6.45 -6.91 -16.28
C TYR A 112 6.47 -5.76 -15.26
N GLY A 113 7.06 -5.93 -14.08
CA GLY A 113 7.13 -4.87 -13.07
C GLY A 113 5.76 -4.20 -12.82
N CYS A 114 5.74 -2.86 -12.81
CA CYS A 114 4.51 -2.10 -12.60
C CYS A 114 3.47 -2.29 -13.73
N MET A 115 3.88 -2.66 -14.95
CA MET A 115 2.94 -2.95 -16.03
C MET A 115 2.08 -4.18 -15.71
N GLY A 116 2.64 -5.21 -15.05
CA GLY A 116 1.89 -6.38 -14.62
C GLY A 116 0.78 -6.02 -13.62
N VAL A 117 1.08 -5.10 -12.71
CA VAL A 117 0.09 -4.55 -11.75
C VAL A 117 -1.02 -3.80 -12.50
N ILE A 118 -0.65 -2.94 -13.46
CA ILE A 118 -1.62 -2.20 -14.27
C ILE A 118 -2.54 -3.15 -15.02
N SER A 119 -1.99 -4.14 -15.72
CA SER A 119 -2.79 -5.12 -16.48
C SER A 119 -3.73 -5.93 -15.59
N ALA A 120 -3.27 -6.36 -14.42
CA ALA A 120 -4.12 -7.08 -13.47
C ALA A 120 -5.28 -6.21 -12.96
N LEU A 121 -5.01 -4.94 -12.63
CA LEU A 121 -6.06 -4.00 -12.20
C LEU A 121 -7.06 -3.71 -13.33
N GLN A 122 -6.59 -3.55 -14.57
CA GLN A 122 -7.46 -3.36 -15.72
C GLN A 122 -8.39 -4.56 -15.95
N GLN A 123 -7.87 -5.79 -15.82
CA GLN A 123 -8.70 -7.00 -15.89
C GLN A 123 -9.74 -7.06 -14.76
N GLN A 124 -9.35 -6.65 -13.54
CA GLN A 124 -10.27 -6.61 -12.41
C GLN A 124 -11.40 -5.59 -12.60
N VAL A 125 -11.08 -4.41 -13.12
CA VAL A 125 -12.08 -3.39 -13.46
C VAL A 125 -13.07 -3.95 -14.49
N GLN A 126 -12.57 -4.54 -15.59
CA GLN A 126 -13.42 -5.14 -16.62
C GLN A 126 -14.32 -6.25 -16.08
N ALA A 127 -13.79 -7.11 -15.21
CA ALA A 127 -14.55 -8.19 -14.60
C ALA A 127 -15.70 -7.65 -13.73
N LEU A 128 -15.39 -6.64 -12.89
CA LEU A 128 -16.39 -6.00 -12.02
C LEU A 128 -17.45 -5.23 -12.82
N GLU A 129 -17.06 -4.57 -13.91
CA GLU A 129 -18.01 -3.90 -14.81
C GLU A 129 -18.94 -4.90 -15.50
N ALA A 130 -18.43 -6.06 -15.92
CA ALA A 130 -19.23 -7.13 -16.50
C ALA A 130 -20.22 -7.73 -15.49
N GLU A 131 -19.79 -7.98 -14.26
CA GLU A 131 -20.66 -8.45 -13.18
C GLU A 131 -21.77 -7.45 -12.86
N LEU A 132 -21.41 -6.17 -12.76
CA LEU A 132 -22.35 -5.08 -12.52
C LEU A 132 -23.37 -5.00 -13.67
N ALA A 133 -22.93 -5.10 -14.93
CA ALA A 133 -23.81 -5.13 -16.09
C ALA A 133 -24.76 -6.32 -16.07
N ALA A 134 -24.28 -7.52 -15.70
CA ALA A 134 -25.10 -8.72 -15.58
C ALA A 134 -26.20 -8.56 -14.52
N VAL A 135 -25.84 -8.08 -13.32
CA VAL A 135 -26.82 -7.84 -12.23
C VAL A 135 -27.85 -6.79 -12.64
N LYS A 136 -27.43 -5.70 -13.30
CA LYS A 136 -28.38 -4.70 -13.84
C LYS A 136 -29.34 -5.31 -14.86
N ALA A 137 -28.86 -6.17 -15.76
CA ALA A 137 -29.71 -6.85 -16.72
C ALA A 137 -30.71 -7.80 -16.04
N GLU A 138 -30.30 -8.52 -14.99
CA GLU A 138 -31.20 -9.35 -14.20
C GLU A 138 -32.30 -8.53 -13.50
N ILE A 139 -31.94 -7.40 -12.87
CA ILE A 139 -32.91 -6.49 -12.24
C ILE A 139 -33.96 -6.02 -13.25
N LEU A 140 -33.53 -5.60 -14.45
CA LEU A 140 -34.45 -5.17 -15.50
C LEU A 140 -35.38 -6.31 -15.95
N LYS A 141 -34.85 -7.52 -16.08
CA LYS A 141 -35.64 -8.72 -16.41
C LYS A 141 -36.70 -9.01 -15.34
N TYR A 142 -36.37 -8.91 -14.05
CA TYR A 142 -37.33 -9.09 -12.96
C TYR A 142 -38.41 -8.00 -12.97
N LYS A 143 -38.02 -6.73 -13.15
CA LYS A 143 -38.98 -5.62 -13.26
C LYS A 143 -39.95 -5.79 -14.42
N TYR A 144 -39.45 -6.16 -15.60
CA TYR A 144 -40.28 -6.40 -16.78
C TYR A 144 -41.25 -7.58 -16.60
N ARG A 145 -40.80 -8.66 -15.95
CA ARG A 145 -41.69 -9.78 -15.59
C ARG A 145 -42.80 -9.36 -14.63
N GLN A 146 -42.49 -8.54 -13.63
CA GLN A 146 -43.47 -8.03 -12.67
C GLN A 146 -44.50 -7.12 -13.34
N THR A 147 -44.09 -6.22 -14.24
CA THR A 147 -45.02 -5.36 -14.99
C THR A 147 -45.87 -6.15 -15.98
N ASN A 148 -45.29 -7.12 -16.71
CA ASN A 148 -46.06 -7.93 -17.66
C ASN A 148 -47.07 -8.86 -16.98
N ALA A 149 -46.76 -9.38 -15.78
CA ALA A 149 -47.73 -10.16 -14.99
C ALA A 149 -48.91 -9.29 -14.50
N ALA A 150 -48.73 -7.98 -14.37
CA ALA A 150 -49.79 -7.04 -13.96
C ALA A 150 -50.68 -6.54 -15.11
N ILE A 151 -50.33 -6.79 -16.38
CA ILE A 151 -51.03 -6.26 -17.57
C ILE A 151 -51.91 -7.32 -18.27
N LEU A 152 -51.95 -8.57 -17.79
CA LEU A 152 -52.93 -9.54 -18.31
C LEU A 152 -54.35 -9.06 -17.93
N PRO A 153 -55.28 -8.87 -18.89
CA PRO A 153 -56.64 -8.48 -18.56
C PRO A 153 -57.31 -9.65 -17.85
N THR A 154 -57.60 -9.47 -16.56
CA THR A 154 -58.58 -10.27 -15.82
C THR A 154 -59.90 -10.16 -16.57
N SER A 155 -60.18 -11.12 -17.46
CA SER A 155 -61.47 -11.26 -18.09
C SER A 155 -61.85 -12.74 -18.05
N HIS A 156 -62.63 -13.05 -17.00
CA HIS A 156 -63.40 -14.27 -16.74
C HIS A 156 -62.66 -15.48 -16.16
N ALA A 157 -62.74 -15.65 -14.84
CA ALA A 157 -63.73 -16.53 -14.20
C ALA A 157 -63.31 -16.90 -12.76
N THR A 158 -64.24 -16.71 -11.84
CA THR A 158 -64.26 -17.31 -10.50
C THR A 158 -64.16 -18.84 -10.58
N ALA A 159 -63.18 -19.42 -9.91
CA ALA A 159 -63.28 -20.77 -9.37
C ALA A 159 -62.52 -20.80 -8.03
N LEU A 160 -63.28 -20.63 -6.94
CA LEU A 160 -62.89 -21.16 -5.64
C LEU A 160 -62.68 -22.67 -5.82
N LEU A 161 -61.52 -23.20 -5.42
CA LEU A 161 -61.44 -24.42 -4.62
C LEU A 161 -60.05 -24.46 -3.96
N ALA A 162 -60.11 -24.59 -2.64
CA ALA A 162 -58.99 -24.65 -1.73
C ALA A 162 -58.07 -25.85 -2.03
N SER A 163 -56.78 -25.66 -1.81
CA SER A 163 -55.95 -26.70 -1.21
C SER A 163 -54.97 -26.04 -0.25
N SER A 164 -55.35 -26.06 1.02
CA SER A 164 -54.46 -25.81 2.14
C SER A 164 -53.48 -26.97 2.20
N VAL A 165 -52.30 -26.80 1.60
CA VAL A 165 -51.14 -27.65 1.93
C VAL A 165 -50.26 -26.84 2.86
N GLU A 166 -50.44 -27.10 4.16
CA GLU A 166 -49.44 -26.85 5.19
C GLU A 166 -48.11 -27.44 4.74
N ILE A 167 -47.15 -26.59 4.36
CA ILE A 167 -45.74 -26.96 4.32
C ILE A 167 -45.07 -26.19 5.44
N SER A 168 -44.86 -26.94 6.51
CA SER A 168 -44.08 -26.64 7.69
C SER A 168 -42.87 -25.76 7.37
N VAL A 169 -42.76 -24.63 8.06
CA VAL A 169 -41.54 -23.83 8.12
C VAL A 169 -40.52 -24.62 8.93
N ALA A 170 -39.83 -25.56 8.28
CA ALA A 170 -38.54 -26.02 8.76
C ALA A 170 -37.56 -24.86 8.56
N ALA A 171 -37.18 -24.24 9.68
CA ALA A 171 -36.12 -23.24 9.74
C ALA A 171 -34.86 -23.76 9.03
N PRO A 172 -34.17 -22.94 8.21
CA PRO A 172 -32.88 -23.33 7.66
C PRO A 172 -31.87 -23.51 8.80
N PRO A 173 -30.99 -24.53 8.75
CA PRO A 173 -29.93 -24.66 9.73
C PRO A 173 -29.00 -23.46 9.63
N ARG A 174 -28.77 -22.78 10.76
CA ARG A 174 -27.69 -21.81 10.90
C ARG A 174 -26.37 -22.53 10.63
N LEU A 175 -25.70 -22.15 9.54
CA LEU A 175 -24.29 -22.46 9.36
C LEU A 175 -23.49 -21.65 10.38
N THR A 176 -22.97 -22.33 11.40
CA THR A 176 -21.92 -21.84 12.26
C THR A 176 -20.62 -21.84 11.46
N THR A 177 -20.27 -20.70 10.86
CA THR A 177 -18.90 -20.48 10.38
C THR A 177 -18.14 -19.75 11.47
N THR A 178 -17.29 -20.51 12.16
CA THR A 178 -16.23 -19.99 13.02
C THR A 178 -15.26 -19.15 12.18
N ALA A 179 -15.24 -17.83 12.40
CA ALA A 179 -14.16 -16.98 11.93
C ALA A 179 -12.99 -17.03 12.93
N PRO A 180 -11.73 -17.15 12.48
CA PRO A 180 -10.58 -16.95 13.35
C PRO A 180 -10.44 -15.46 13.67
N ALA A 181 -10.24 -15.17 14.96
CA ALA A 181 -9.94 -13.83 15.44
C ALA A 181 -8.60 -13.35 14.85
N THR A 182 -8.63 -12.22 14.15
CA THR A 182 -7.42 -11.41 14.00
C THR A 182 -7.77 -9.95 14.26
N SER A 183 -6.98 -9.37 15.17
CA SER A 183 -7.17 -8.11 15.87
C SER A 183 -7.37 -6.90 14.97
N SER A 184 -8.35 -6.07 15.34
CA SER A 184 -8.52 -4.70 14.85
C SER A 184 -7.52 -3.76 15.53
N SER A 185 -6.89 -2.90 14.73
CA SER A 185 -6.53 -1.55 15.19
C SER A 185 -6.47 -0.62 13.98
N SER A 186 -7.52 0.19 13.78
CA SER A 186 -7.45 1.43 13.01
C SER A 186 -8.60 2.33 13.44
N MET A 187 -8.27 3.29 14.32
CA MET A 187 -9.11 4.43 14.65
C MET A 187 -8.83 5.52 13.61
N TYR A 188 -9.78 5.77 12.72
CA TYR A 188 -9.85 7.04 11.99
C TYR A 188 -11.25 7.60 12.11
N THR A 189 -11.30 8.77 12.72
CA THR A 189 -12.46 9.62 12.93
C THR A 189 -12.94 10.14 11.57
N ALA A 190 -14.17 9.81 11.19
CA ALA A 190 -14.78 10.38 9.98
C ALA A 190 -15.18 11.84 10.25
N ALA A 191 -14.54 12.77 9.54
CA ALA A 191 -15.01 14.15 9.43
C ALA A 191 -16.09 14.20 8.33
N SER A 192 -17.28 14.66 8.70
CA SER A 192 -18.39 14.92 7.78
C SER A 192 -18.05 16.11 6.89
N SER A 193 -17.96 15.89 5.59
CA SER A 193 -18.10 16.94 4.58
C SER A 193 -18.90 16.39 3.41
N SER A 194 -20.15 16.82 3.32
CA SER A 194 -21.00 16.66 2.15
C SER A 194 -20.39 17.40 0.97
N THR A 195 -20.08 16.70 -0.12
CA THR A 195 -19.84 17.33 -1.41
C THR A 195 -20.41 16.43 -2.49
N ASP A 196 -21.37 16.96 -3.22
CA ASP A 196 -22.11 16.31 -4.29
C ASP A 196 -21.17 15.79 -5.37
N TYR A 197 -21.17 14.47 -5.58
CA TYR A 197 -20.52 13.85 -6.73
C TYR A 197 -21.59 13.58 -7.79
N SER A 198 -21.72 14.50 -8.74
CA SER A 198 -22.49 14.27 -9.96
C SER A 198 -21.83 15.02 -11.11
N SER A 199 -21.53 14.26 -12.17
CA SER A 199 -21.09 14.69 -13.50
C SER A 199 -19.57 14.82 -13.70
N ILE A 200 -18.91 13.71 -14.04
CA ILE A 200 -17.76 13.75 -14.94
C ILE A 200 -18.16 13.02 -16.22
N THR A 201 -18.36 13.79 -17.27
CA THR A 201 -18.56 13.34 -18.64
C THR A 201 -17.28 12.66 -19.13
N ASN A 202 -17.48 11.51 -19.76
CA ASN A 202 -16.45 10.66 -20.32
C ASN A 202 -15.91 11.28 -21.62
N GLU A 203 -14.73 11.90 -21.58
CA GLU A 203 -13.96 12.23 -22.79
C GLU A 203 -12.66 11.43 -22.82
N ASN A 204 -12.65 10.46 -23.73
CA ASN A 204 -11.52 9.78 -24.36
C ASN A 204 -10.13 10.41 -24.15
N VAL A 205 -9.24 9.67 -23.48
CA VAL A 205 -7.79 9.85 -23.61
C VAL A 205 -7.16 8.51 -23.95
N ALA A 206 -6.98 8.25 -25.25
CA ALA A 206 -6.07 7.24 -25.74
C ALA A 206 -4.64 7.80 -25.66
N TYR A 207 -3.92 7.50 -24.57
CA TYR A 207 -2.52 7.91 -24.38
C TYR A 207 -1.54 6.74 -24.38
N PHE A 208 -1.79 5.69 -25.16
CA PHE A 208 -0.73 4.75 -25.53
C PHE A 208 -0.98 4.28 -26.96
N GLY A 209 -0.28 4.92 -27.89
CA GLY A 209 -0.10 4.49 -29.28
C GLY A 209 1.39 4.41 -29.57
#